data_AF-A0A943ZWT7-F1
#
_entry.id   AF-A0A943ZWT7-F1
#
_cell.length_a   1.000
_cell.length_b   1.000
_cell.length_c   1.000
_cell.angle_alpha   90.00
_cell.angle_beta   90.00
_cell.angle_gamma   90.00
#
_symmetry.space_group_name_H-M   'P 1'
#
loop_
_entity.id
_entity.type
_entity.pdbx_description
1 polymer ?
#
loop_
_entity_poly.entity_id
_entity_poly.type
_entity_poly.pdbx_seq_one_letter_code
_entity_poly.pdbx_strand_id
1 'polypeptide(L)'
;MVYEKKQLIPVFCMTLLAGIGLHALYRLWPNAVTALFSPVQESLWEHIKVLFWPYLAAALWICRGRPTALRPWLLSLLSMCALLLSLGYIYHIILGGTHPIFDLALYILALLLGFGLPLRFSGPFLGLRWKLPLAAATVLGLLLVVFTLYHPDMPLFWDLSSLRTWISHPL
;
A
#
# COMPACT_ATOMS: atom_id res chain seq x y z
N MET A 1 -23.68 -12.23 8.26
CA MET A 1 -22.55 -11.33 7.92
C MET A 1 -21.34 -12.19 7.59
N VAL A 2 -20.62 -11.91 6.49
CA VAL A 2 -19.52 -12.79 6.00
C VAL A 2 -18.30 -12.81 6.95
N TYR A 3 -18.18 -11.80 7.81
CA TYR A 3 -17.00 -11.57 8.65
C TYR A 3 -17.35 -11.49 10.15
N GLU A 4 -16.47 -11.98 11.01
CA GLU A 4 -16.59 -11.81 12.45
C GLU A 4 -16.19 -10.39 12.86
N LYS A 5 -17.17 -9.56 13.25
CA LYS A 5 -16.91 -8.15 13.65
C LYS A 5 -15.85 -8.03 14.75
N LYS A 6 -15.75 -9.02 15.64
CA LYS A 6 -14.80 -9.05 16.76
C LYS A 6 -13.34 -9.12 16.28
N GLN A 7 -13.08 -9.62 15.07
CA GLN A 7 -11.73 -9.77 14.53
C GLN A 7 -11.25 -8.54 13.72
N LEU A 8 -12.15 -7.70 13.23
CA LEU A 8 -11.78 -6.61 12.31
C LEU A 8 -10.94 -5.52 12.98
N ILE A 9 -11.32 -5.09 14.18
CA ILE A 9 -10.59 -4.07 14.95
C ILE A 9 -9.16 -4.52 15.28
N PRO A 10 -8.93 -5.70 15.89
CA PRO A 10 -7.56 -6.12 16.18
C PRO A 10 -6.72 -6.31 14.92
N VAL A 11 -7.29 -6.87 13.84
CA VAL A 11 -6.57 -7.02 12.56
C VAL A 11 -6.24 -5.66 11.94
N PHE A 12 -7.14 -4.67 12.02
CA PHE A 12 -6.87 -3.30 11.60
C PHE A 12 -5.69 -2.72 12.38
N CYS A 13 -5.70 -2.80 13.72
CA CYS A 13 -4.61 -2.28 14.55
C CYS A 13 -3.27 -2.97 14.24
N MET A 14 -3.28 -4.30 14.06
CA MET A 14 -2.08 -5.04 13.66
C MET A 14 -1.58 -4.61 12.28
N THR A 15 -2.49 -4.38 11.32
CA THR A 15 -2.13 -3.93 9.97
C THR A 15 -1.48 -2.54 10.00
N LEU A 16 -2.05 -1.62 10.77
CA LEU A 16 -1.52 -0.28 10.97
C LEU A 16 -0.10 -0.33 11.53
N LEU A 17 0.10 -1.06 12.63
CA LEU A 17 1.40 -1.21 13.30
C LEU A 17 2.42 -1.95 12.43
N ALA A 18 2.00 -2.98 11.71
CA ALA A 18 2.87 -3.72 10.80
C ALA A 18 3.39 -2.84 9.66
N GLY A 19 2.57 -1.93 9.12
CA GLY A 19 3.05 -0.95 8.15
C GLY A 19 4.10 0.00 8.73
N ILE A 20 3.85 0.56 9.92
CA ILE A 20 4.82 1.42 10.61
C ILE A 20 6.14 0.65 10.84
N GLY A 21 6.06 -0.61 11.26
CA GLY A 21 7.23 -1.48 11.42
C GLY A 21 7.95 -1.78 10.10
N LEU A 22 7.21 -2.07 9.03
CA LEU A 22 7.76 -2.29 7.70
C LEU A 22 8.49 -1.05 7.18
N HIS A 23 8.04 0.16 7.51
CA HIS A 23 8.74 1.38 7.10
C HIS A 23 10.18 1.44 7.66
N ALA A 24 10.40 0.93 8.87
CA ALA A 24 11.73 0.94 9.50
C ALA A 24 12.56 -0.33 9.18
N LEU A 25 11.93 -1.39 8.68
CA LEU A 25 12.53 -2.73 8.61
C LEU A 25 13.82 -2.77 7.78
N TYR A 26 13.83 -2.22 6.56
CA TYR A 26 15.02 -2.25 5.70
C TYR A 26 16.17 -1.45 6.31
N ARG A 27 15.88 -0.29 6.90
CA ARG A 27 16.89 0.52 7.60
C ARG A 27 17.52 -0.20 8.78
N LEU A 28 16.73 -0.98 9.53
CA LEU A 28 17.21 -1.74 10.69
C LEU A 28 17.95 -3.02 10.30
N TRP A 29 17.55 -3.66 9.20
CA TRP A 29 18.15 -4.91 8.75
C TRP A 29 18.22 -4.96 7.22
N PRO A 30 19.18 -4.25 6.60
CA PRO A 30 19.26 -4.16 5.15
C PRO A 30 19.73 -5.49 4.54
N ASN A 31 18.88 -6.10 3.73
CA ASN A 31 19.20 -7.28 2.92
C ASN A 31 18.21 -7.41 1.76
N ALA A 32 18.48 -8.34 0.84
CA ALA A 32 17.64 -8.55 -0.34
C ALA A 32 16.18 -8.88 0.00
N VAL A 33 15.92 -9.62 1.08
CA VAL A 33 14.55 -10.00 1.48
C VAL A 33 13.82 -8.78 2.04
N THR A 34 14.44 -8.03 2.96
CA THR A 34 13.80 -6.85 3.55
C THR A 34 13.55 -5.76 2.51
N ALA A 35 14.39 -5.64 1.48
CA ALA A 35 14.18 -4.74 0.35
C ALA A 35 12.86 -5.01 -0.40
N LEU A 36 12.41 -6.27 -0.49
CA LEU A 36 11.17 -6.60 -1.21
C LEU A 36 9.92 -6.10 -0.47
N PHE A 37 9.97 -6.07 0.86
CA PHE A 37 8.82 -5.78 1.71
C PHE A 37 8.80 -4.36 2.27
N SER A 38 9.98 -3.74 2.42
CA SER A 38 10.16 -2.46 3.08
C SER A 38 10.67 -1.41 2.08
N PRO A 39 10.36 -0.12 2.29
CA PRO A 39 10.93 0.95 1.49
C PRO A 39 12.46 0.94 1.54
N VAL A 40 13.11 0.91 0.37
CA VAL A 40 14.58 1.06 0.28
C VAL A 40 15.04 2.51 0.12
N GLN A 41 14.11 3.39 -0.23
CA GLN A 41 14.28 4.84 -0.42
C GLN A 41 12.94 5.54 -0.16
N GLU A 42 12.97 6.86 0.03
CA GLU A 42 11.79 7.68 0.37
C GLU A 42 11.03 8.11 -0.91
N SER A 43 10.61 7.14 -1.74
CA SER A 43 9.82 7.40 -2.96
C SER A 43 8.34 7.05 -2.76
N LEU A 44 7.45 7.65 -3.57
CA LEU A 44 6.01 7.33 -3.53
C LEU A 44 5.75 5.84 -3.82
N TRP A 45 6.51 5.26 -4.75
CA TRP A 45 6.39 3.85 -5.11
C TRP A 45 6.83 2.92 -3.97
N GLU A 46 7.93 3.23 -3.30
CA GLU A 46 8.42 2.43 -2.17
C GLU A 46 7.47 2.52 -0.97
N HIS A 47 6.88 3.69 -0.72
CA HIS A 47 5.92 3.89 0.35
C HIS A 47 4.65 3.04 0.23
N ILE A 48 4.18 2.71 -0.98
CA ILE A 48 2.98 1.86 -1.09
C ILE A 48 3.20 0.42 -0.61
N LYS A 49 4.44 -0.06 -0.45
CA LYS A 49 4.73 -1.36 0.17
C LYS A 49 4.24 -1.45 1.62
N VAL A 50 4.39 -0.35 2.34
CA VAL A 50 3.96 -0.20 3.75
C VAL A 50 2.47 -0.45 3.91
N LEU A 51 1.67 -0.11 2.89
CA LEU A 51 0.25 -0.42 2.85
C LEU A 51 -0.01 -1.81 2.24
N PHE A 52 0.63 -2.13 1.12
CA PHE A 52 0.30 -3.29 0.31
C PHE A 52 0.49 -4.62 1.07
N TRP A 53 1.67 -4.83 1.66
CA TRP A 53 2.00 -6.12 2.28
C TRP A 53 1.18 -6.40 3.55
N PRO A 54 1.07 -5.46 4.53
CA PRO A 54 0.28 -5.70 5.73
C PRO A 54 -1.19 -5.92 5.41
N TYR A 55 -1.76 -5.11 4.50
CA TYR A 55 -3.17 -5.23 4.16
C TYR A 55 -3.46 -6.52 3.38
N LEU A 56 -2.58 -6.94 2.47
CA LEU A 56 -2.72 -8.22 1.78
C LEU A 56 -2.68 -9.39 2.78
N ALA A 57 -1.77 -9.37 3.75
CA ALA A 57 -1.70 -10.37 4.81
C ALA A 57 -2.99 -10.38 5.66
N ALA A 58 -3.51 -9.22 6.04
CA ALA A 58 -4.77 -9.08 6.75
C ALA A 58 -5.96 -9.63 5.96
N ALA A 59 -6.05 -9.31 4.67
CA ALA A 59 -7.10 -9.80 3.78
C ALA A 59 -7.08 -11.33 3.65
N LEU A 60 -5.89 -11.92 3.49
CA LEU A 60 -5.70 -13.38 3.43
C LEU A 60 -6.09 -14.04 4.75
N TRP A 61 -5.75 -13.42 5.89
CA TRP A 61 -6.11 -13.92 7.21
C TRP A 61 -7.63 -13.91 7.44
N ILE A 62 -8.28 -12.75 7.23
CA ILE A 62 -9.73 -12.57 7.42
C ILE A 62 -10.53 -13.49 6.49
N CYS A 63 -10.05 -13.70 5.26
CA CYS A 63 -10.73 -14.51 4.25
C CYS A 63 -10.31 -15.98 4.25
N ARG A 64 -9.52 -16.43 5.25
CA ARG A 64 -9.06 -17.82 5.34
C ARG A 64 -10.26 -18.77 5.35
N GLY A 65 -10.23 -19.78 4.46
CA GLY A 65 -11.34 -20.73 4.27
C GLY A 65 -12.51 -20.20 3.43
N ARG A 66 -12.45 -18.95 2.92
CA ARG A 66 -13.49 -18.32 2.08
C ARG A 66 -12.87 -17.53 0.91
N PRO A 67 -12.30 -18.21 -0.09
CA PRO A 67 -11.51 -17.55 -1.16
C PRO A 67 -12.30 -16.55 -2.01
N THR A 68 -13.62 -16.70 -2.12
CA THR A 68 -14.47 -15.72 -2.82
C THR A 68 -14.61 -14.40 -2.06
N ALA A 69 -14.49 -14.42 -0.73
CA ALA A 69 -14.55 -13.24 0.11
C ALA A 69 -13.32 -12.34 -0.02
N LEU A 70 -12.18 -12.87 -0.50
CA LEU A 70 -10.93 -12.12 -0.69
C LEU A 70 -11.04 -11.01 -1.75
N ARG A 71 -11.93 -11.17 -2.72
CA ARG A 71 -12.01 -10.32 -3.92
C ARG A 71 -12.34 -8.85 -3.62
N PRO A 72 -13.36 -8.51 -2.81
CA PRO A 72 -13.58 -7.12 -2.40
C PRO A 72 -12.40 -6.55 -1.60
N TRP A 73 -11.66 -7.35 -0.84
CA TRP A 73 -10.44 -6.89 -0.16
C TRP A 73 -9.34 -6.55 -1.16
N LEU A 74 -9.10 -7.37 -2.17
CA LEU A 74 -8.11 -7.07 -3.22
C LEU A 74 -8.50 -5.84 -4.05
N LEU A 75 -9.79 -5.62 -4.29
CA LEU A 75 -10.25 -4.39 -4.93
C LEU A 75 -9.97 -3.17 -4.05
N SER A 76 -10.26 -3.25 -2.75
CA SER A 76 -9.91 -2.20 -1.80
C SER A 76 -8.40 -1.95 -1.73
N LEU A 77 -7.58 -3.01 -1.74
CA LEU A 77 -6.12 -2.91 -1.80
C LEU A 77 -5.66 -2.05 -2.98
N LEU A 78 -6.13 -2.39 -4.18
CA LEU A 78 -5.79 -1.65 -5.40
C LEU A 78 -6.26 -0.19 -5.35
N SER A 79 -7.49 0.04 -4.87
CA SER A 79 -8.04 1.39 -4.73
C SER A 79 -7.26 2.24 -3.74
N MET A 80 -6.82 1.67 -2.61
CA MET A 80 -5.98 2.38 -1.64
C MET A 80 -4.59 2.69 -2.20
N CYS A 81 -3.94 1.74 -2.89
CA CYS A 81 -2.66 1.99 -3.54
C CYS A 81 -2.79 3.12 -4.57
N ALA A 82 -3.84 3.09 -5.39
CA ALA A 82 -4.11 4.14 -6.36
C ALA A 82 -4.36 5.50 -5.68
N LEU A 83 -5.10 5.52 -4.57
CA LEU A 83 -5.33 6.73 -3.77
C LEU A 83 -4.02 7.31 -3.22
N LEU A 84 -3.17 6.46 -2.62
CA LEU A 84 -1.86 6.86 -2.09
C LEU A 84 -0.97 7.43 -3.18
N LEU A 85 -0.84 6.73 -4.32
CA LEU A 85 -0.03 7.21 -5.43
C LEU A 85 -0.59 8.51 -6.00
N SER A 86 -1.90 8.63 -6.18
CA SER A 86 -2.51 9.81 -6.81
C SER A 86 -2.41 11.05 -5.92
N LEU A 87 -2.80 10.94 -4.65
CA LEU A 87 -2.75 12.06 -3.72
C LEU A 87 -1.32 12.40 -3.29
N GLY A 88 -0.47 11.39 -3.11
CA GLY A 88 0.96 11.58 -2.87
C GLY A 88 1.66 12.26 -4.05
N TYR A 89 1.33 11.88 -5.29
CA TYR A 89 1.86 12.55 -6.48
C TYR A 89 1.43 14.02 -6.54
N ILE A 90 0.14 14.30 -6.35
CA ILE A 90 -0.36 15.68 -6.33
C ILE A 90 0.34 16.49 -5.23
N TYR A 91 0.41 15.97 -4.00
CA TYR A 91 0.96 16.71 -2.88
C TYR A 91 2.48 16.90 -2.98
N HIS A 92 3.26 15.85 -3.22
CA HIS A 92 4.72 15.94 -3.19
C HIS A 92 5.32 16.43 -4.51
N ILE A 93 4.79 15.98 -5.66
CA ILE A 93 5.39 16.29 -6.96
C ILE A 93 4.83 17.59 -7.52
N ILE A 94 3.51 17.76 -7.51
CA ILE A 94 2.87 18.95 -8.11
C ILE A 94 2.91 20.15 -7.16
N LEU A 95 2.57 19.93 -5.88
CA LEU A 95 2.48 21.02 -4.89
C LEU A 95 3.77 21.23 -4.09
N GLY A 96 4.77 20.34 -4.22
CA GLY A 96 6.04 20.44 -3.50
C GLY A 96 5.92 20.27 -1.98
N GLY A 97 4.85 19.62 -1.51
CA GLY A 97 4.63 19.36 -0.09
C GLY A 97 5.66 18.38 0.49
N THR A 98 6.04 18.59 1.75
CA THR A 98 7.10 17.77 2.41
C THR A 98 6.71 17.32 3.80
N HIS A 99 5.47 17.54 4.23
CA HIS A 99 5.10 17.36 5.63
C HIS A 99 4.73 15.88 5.91
N PRO A 100 5.46 15.16 6.80
CA PRO A 100 5.25 13.72 7.02
C PRO A 100 3.88 13.38 7.64
N ILE A 101 3.25 14.33 8.34
CA ILE A 101 1.86 14.17 8.83
C ILE A 101 0.88 13.92 7.68
N PHE A 102 1.11 14.48 6.49
CA PHE A 102 0.23 14.23 5.34
C PHE A 102 0.23 12.74 4.97
N ASP A 103 1.41 12.14 4.85
CA ASP A 103 1.57 10.73 4.51
C ASP A 103 0.94 9.81 5.57
N LEU A 104 1.15 10.12 6.85
CA LEU A 104 0.55 9.37 7.95
C LEU A 104 -0.98 9.47 7.94
N ALA A 105 -1.53 10.68 7.75
CA ALA A 105 -2.98 10.88 7.68
C ALA A 105 -3.58 10.16 6.46
N LEU A 106 -2.92 10.22 5.31
CA LEU A 106 -3.33 9.55 4.09
C LEU A 106 -3.29 8.02 4.25
N TYR A 107 -2.26 7.49 4.89
CA TYR A 107 -2.13 6.07 5.21
C TYR A 107 -3.26 5.58 6.13
N ILE A 108 -3.54 6.31 7.22
CA ILE A 108 -4.64 5.97 8.14
C ILE A 108 -5.99 6.03 7.42
N LEU A 109 -6.24 7.09 6.64
CA LEU A 109 -7.47 7.24 5.86
C LEU A 109 -7.64 6.07 4.88
N ALA A 110 -6.58 5.72 4.15
CA ALA A 110 -6.60 4.59 3.24
C ALA A 110 -6.96 3.29 3.97
N LEU A 111 -6.31 2.97 5.09
CA LEU A 111 -6.65 1.76 5.87
C LEU A 111 -8.11 1.76 6.36
N LEU A 112 -8.64 2.90 6.82
CA LEU A 112 -10.03 3.01 7.24
C LEU A 112 -10.99 2.69 6.08
N LEU A 113 -10.70 3.22 4.89
CA LEU A 113 -11.45 2.90 3.67
C LEU A 113 -11.27 1.43 3.28
N GLY A 114 -10.05 0.90 3.36
CA GLY A 114 -9.69 -0.46 3.02
C GLY A 114 -10.41 -1.50 3.84
N PHE A 115 -10.56 -1.28 5.15
CA PHE A 115 -11.32 -2.17 6.02
C PHE A 115 -12.84 -1.92 5.94
N GLY A 116 -13.27 -0.72 5.56
CA GLY A 116 -14.69 -0.37 5.45
C GLY A 116 -15.36 -0.83 4.15
N LEU A 117 -14.68 -0.68 3.00
CA LEU A 117 -15.23 -0.98 1.68
C LEU A 117 -15.66 -2.45 1.50
N PRO A 118 -14.86 -3.47 1.88
CA PRO A 118 -15.24 -4.87 1.70
C PRO A 118 -16.48 -5.29 2.50
N LEU A 119 -16.80 -4.55 3.57
CA LEU A 119 -17.98 -4.81 4.39
C LEU A 119 -19.28 -4.41 3.69
N ARG A 120 -19.22 -3.46 2.75
CA ARG A 120 -20.36 -2.99 1.96
C ARG A 120 -20.67 -3.91 0.79
N PHE A 121 -19.70 -4.69 0.33
CA PHE A 121 -19.87 -5.66 -0.74
C PHE A 121 -20.04 -7.06 -0.12
N SER A 122 -21.29 -7.50 0.02
CA SER A 122 -21.64 -8.85 0.47
C SER A 122 -22.52 -9.53 -0.59
N GLY A 123 -21.91 -10.05 -1.65
CA GLY A 123 -22.62 -10.72 -2.73
C GLY A 123 -21.83 -11.88 -3.33
N PRO A 124 -22.45 -12.75 -4.13
CA PRO A 124 -21.75 -13.81 -4.83
C PRO A 124 -20.82 -13.20 -5.87
N PHE A 125 -19.53 -13.10 -5.52
CA PHE A 125 -18.49 -12.65 -6.43
C PHE A 125 -18.16 -13.80 -7.38
N LEU A 126 -18.93 -13.92 -8.47
CA LEU A 126 -18.77 -14.95 -9.49
C LEU A 126 -18.57 -14.32 -10.88
N GLY A 127 -17.79 -14.97 -11.74
CA GLY A 127 -17.48 -14.51 -13.10
C GLY A 127 -16.10 -13.87 -13.27
N LEU A 128 -15.71 -13.66 -14.54
CA LEU A 128 -14.38 -13.23 -14.96
C LEU A 128 -13.96 -11.87 -14.38
N ARG A 129 -14.90 -10.92 -14.29
CA ARG A 129 -14.68 -9.58 -13.69
C ARG A 129 -14.11 -9.63 -12.27
N TRP A 130 -14.41 -10.69 -11.54
CA TRP A 130 -13.98 -10.88 -10.16
C TRP A 130 -12.65 -11.64 -10.04
N LYS A 131 -12.10 -12.14 -11.15
CA LYS A 131 -10.70 -12.57 -11.24
C LYS A 131 -9.75 -11.38 -11.46
N LEU A 132 -10.26 -10.25 -11.98
CA LEU A 132 -9.45 -9.07 -12.27
C LEU A 132 -8.75 -8.49 -11.04
N PRO A 133 -9.39 -8.32 -9.85
CA PRO A 133 -8.70 -7.78 -8.68
C PRO A 133 -7.56 -8.68 -8.22
N LEU A 134 -7.72 -10.01 -8.35
CA LEU A 134 -6.66 -10.96 -8.04
C LEU A 134 -5.49 -10.80 -9.01
N ALA A 135 -5.74 -10.85 -10.32
CA ALA A 135 -4.70 -10.68 -11.32
C ALA A 135 -3.98 -9.32 -11.17
N ALA A 136 -4.73 -8.24 -10.98
CA ALA A 136 -4.17 -6.91 -10.82
C ALA A 136 -3.35 -6.77 -9.52
N ALA A 137 -3.80 -7.33 -8.39
CA ALA A 137 -3.02 -7.33 -7.15
C ALA A 137 -1.74 -8.16 -7.28
N THR A 138 -1.79 -9.31 -7.98
CA THR A 138 -0.59 -10.10 -8.28
C THR A 138 0.38 -9.33 -9.16
N VAL A 139 -0.10 -8.70 -10.24
CA VAL A 139 0.74 -7.87 -11.11
C VAL A 139 1.35 -6.71 -10.33
N LEU A 140 0.57 -5.99 -9.52
CA LEU A 140 1.11 -4.91 -8.68
C LEU A 140 2.17 -5.42 -7.71
N GLY A 141 1.95 -6.56 -7.05
CA GLY A 141 2.94 -7.18 -6.16
C GLY A 141 4.24 -7.56 -6.88
N LEU A 142 4.14 -8.06 -8.12
CA LEU A 142 5.30 -8.34 -8.96
C LEU A 142 6.02 -7.04 -9.38
N LEU A 143 5.28 -6.00 -9.77
CA LEU A 143 5.86 -4.70 -10.10
C LEU A 143 6.55 -4.05 -8.89
N LEU A 144 6.00 -4.20 -7.68
CA LEU A 144 6.64 -3.75 -6.45
C LEU A 144 8.02 -4.39 -6.29
N VAL A 145 8.16 -5.69 -6.58
CA VAL A 145 9.45 -6.38 -6.53
C VAL A 145 10.36 -5.92 -7.67
N VAL A 146 9.88 -5.94 -8.92
CA VAL A 146 10.70 -5.64 -10.10
C VAL A 146 11.22 -4.20 -10.06
N PHE A 147 10.37 -3.22 -9.77
CA PHE A 147 10.78 -1.81 -9.77
C PHE A 147 11.57 -1.39 -8.53
N THR A 148 11.61 -2.21 -7.48
CA THR A 148 12.59 -2.04 -6.40
C THR A 148 13.98 -2.55 -6.77
N LEU A 149 14.08 -3.49 -7.72
CA LEU A 149 15.36 -3.96 -8.22
C LEU A 149 15.84 -3.14 -9.41
N TYR A 150 14.90 -2.60 -10.18
CA TYR A 150 15.14 -1.83 -11.40
C TYR A 150 14.30 -0.55 -11.36
N HIS A 151 14.74 0.43 -10.57
CA HIS A 151 14.04 1.72 -10.42
C HIS A 151 14.02 2.49 -11.74
N PRO A 152 12.85 2.75 -12.34
CA PRO A 152 12.73 3.63 -13.49
C PRO A 152 13.04 5.08 -13.10
N ASP A 153 13.67 5.84 -13.99
CA ASP A 153 13.86 7.28 -13.80
C ASP A 153 12.56 8.04 -14.10
N MET A 154 11.62 7.98 -13.15
CA MET A 154 10.31 8.62 -13.22
C MET A 154 9.92 9.19 -11.84
N PRO A 155 9.05 10.23 -11.76
CA PRO A 155 8.78 10.93 -10.50
C PRO A 155 8.24 10.06 -9.35
N LEU A 156 7.57 8.95 -9.66
CA LEU A 156 7.07 8.00 -8.65
C LEU A 156 8.19 7.27 -7.89
N PHE A 157 9.38 7.16 -8.50
CA PHE A 157 10.53 6.43 -7.98
C PHE A 157 11.66 7.35 -7.53
N TRP A 158 11.50 8.67 -7.61
CA TRP A 158 12.50 9.60 -7.09
C TRP A 158 12.56 9.55 -5.57
N ASP A 159 13.77 9.62 -5.04
CA ASP A 159 13.99 9.75 -3.61
C ASP A 159 13.65 11.18 -3.14
N LEU A 160 12.51 11.33 -2.49
CA LEU A 160 11.97 12.62 -2.06
C LEU A 160 12.71 13.17 -0.83
N SER A 161 13.55 12.38 -0.16
CA SER A 161 14.44 12.89 0.89
C SER A 161 15.48 13.86 0.31
N SER A 162 15.90 13.59 -0.94
CA SER A 162 16.94 14.32 -1.66
C SER A 162 16.43 15.51 -2.49
N LEU A 163 15.13 15.56 -2.85
CA LEU A 163 14.50 16.73 -3.49
C LEU A 163 14.64 18.02 -2.68
N ARG A 164 14.95 17.89 -1.39
CA ARG A 164 15.37 18.99 -0.51
C ARG A 164 16.60 19.76 -1.03
N THR A 165 17.42 19.16 -1.90
CA THR A 165 18.68 19.75 -2.41
C THR A 165 18.60 20.38 -3.81
N TRP A 166 17.67 19.94 -4.66
CA TRP A 166 17.54 20.45 -6.03
C TRP A 166 16.72 21.74 -6.14
N ILE A 167 15.76 21.96 -5.24
CA ILE A 167 15.00 23.23 -5.18
C ILE A 167 15.85 24.35 -4.52
N SER A 168 16.94 24.01 -3.86
CA SER A 168 17.86 24.98 -3.22
C SER A 168 19.01 25.46 -4.12
N HIS A 169 19.14 24.95 -5.34
CA HIS A 169 20.03 25.55 -6.34
C HIS A 169 19.19 26.37 -7.32
N PRO A 170 19.12 27.71 -7.17
CA PRO A 170 18.58 28.52 -8.23
C PRO A 170 19.49 28.37 -9.46
N LEU A 171 18.86 28.24 -10.63
CA LEU A 171 19.48 28.41 -11.94
C LEU A 171 20.27 29.73 -12.01
#